data_AF-A0A955SBF8-F1
#
_entry.id   AF-A0A955SBF8-F1
#
_cell.length_a   1.000
_cell.length_b   1.000
_cell.length_c   1.000
_cell.angle_alpha   90.00
_cell.angle_beta   90.00
_cell.angle_gamma   90.00
#
_symmetry.space_group_name_H-M   'P 1'
#
loop_
_entity.id
_entity.type
_entity.pdbx_description
1 polymer ?
#
loop_
_entity_poly.entity_id
_entity_poly.type
_entity_poly.pdbx_seq_one_letter_code
_entity_poly.pdbx_strand_id
1 'polypeptide(L)' 'MNFSKAIRVLMEENDLSSKQVEQETGWSHSYVSGVRCGSSDPMPRLREWADTLGVPIEALIARAKEYEPKNGAAA' A
#
# COMPACT_ATOMS: atom_id res chain seq x y z
N MET A 1 5.87 5.99 -8.25
CA MET A 1 5.56 5.95 -6.81
C MET A 1 5.11 4.55 -6.43
N ASN A 2 5.92 3.83 -5.65
CA ASN A 2 5.75 2.41 -5.33
C ASN A 2 4.75 2.18 -4.17
N PHE A 3 3.50 2.64 -4.34
CA PHE A 3 2.45 2.54 -3.32
C PHE A 3 2.06 1.10 -2.97
N SER A 4 1.93 0.22 -3.97
CA SER A 4 1.66 -1.21 -3.74
C SER A 4 2.68 -1.86 -2.80
N LYS A 5 3.96 -1.51 -2.96
CA LYS A 5 5.04 -2.00 -2.09
C LYS A 5 4.94 -1.40 -0.69
N ALA A 6 4.64 -0.10 -0.57
CA ALA A 6 4.44 0.54 0.72
C ALA A 6 3.26 -0.05 1.49
N ILE A 7 2.12 -0.25 0.82
CA ILE A 7 0.93 -0.88 1.41
C ILE A 7 1.27 -2.29 1.88
N ARG A 8 1.92 -3.10 1.04
CA ARG A 8 2.32 -4.46 1.42
C ARG A 8 3.19 -4.47 2.68
N VAL A 9 4.21 -3.63 2.75
CA VAL A 9 5.12 -3.58 3.90
C VAL A 9 4.38 -3.10 5.15
N LEU A 10 3.53 -2.08 5.04
CA LEU A 10 2.75 -1.60 6.19
C LEU A 10 1.73 -2.63 6.66
N MET A 11 1.13 -3.43 5.76
CA MET A 11 0.31 -4.57 6.17
C MET A 11 1.13 -5.59 6.96
N GLU A 12 2.33 -5.94 6.48
CA GLU A 12 3.24 -6.87 7.14
C GLU A 12 3.71 -6.34 8.51
N GLU A 13 3.98 -5.04 8.65
CA GLU A 13 4.37 -4.38 9.90
C GLU A 13 3.24 -4.32 10.95
N ASN A 14 1.97 -4.28 10.51
CA ASN A 14 0.80 -4.22 11.38
C ASN A 14 0.12 -5.60 11.56
N ASP A 15 0.76 -6.68 11.11
CA ASP A 15 0.20 -8.05 11.12
C ASP A 15 -1.20 -8.15 10.47
N LEU A 16 -1.46 -7.31 9.46
CA LEU A 16 -2.73 -7.27 8.73
C LEU A 16 -2.74 -8.28 7.58
N SER A 17 -3.69 -9.20 7.62
CA SER A 17 -3.96 -10.11 6.51
C SER A 17 -4.84 -9.46 5.44
N SER A 18 -4.72 -9.91 4.19
CA SER A 18 -5.61 -9.48 3.10
C SER A 18 -7.09 -9.73 3.45
N LYS A 19 -7.39 -10.83 4.14
CA LYS A 19 -8.76 -11.16 4.58
C LYS A 19 -9.31 -10.14 5.58
N GLN A 20 -8.50 -9.66 6.53
CA GLN A 20 -8.93 -8.62 7.46
C GLN A 20 -9.22 -7.32 6.72
N VAL A 21 -8.33 -6.91 5.81
CA VAL A 21 -8.55 -5.72 4.98
C VAL A 21 -9.82 -5.84 4.15
N GLU A 22 -10.09 -7.00 3.54
CA GLU A 22 -11.33 -7.26 2.81
C GLU A 22 -12.58 -7.13 3.71
N GLN A 23 -12.51 -7.63 4.95
CA GLN A 23 -13.61 -7.55 5.91
C GLN A 23 -13.88 -6.13 6.40
N GLU A 24 -12.83 -5.34 6.64
CA GLU A 24 -12.95 -3.96 7.14
C GLU A 24 -13.42 -2.99 6.06
N THR A 25 -12.94 -3.18 4.82
CA THR A 25 -13.20 -2.24 3.71
C THR A 25 -14.34 -2.66 2.80
N GLY A 26 -14.74 -3.94 2.84
CA GLY A 26 -15.67 -4.54 1.88
C GLY A 26 -15.11 -4.67 0.46
N TRP A 27 -13.79 -4.50 0.27
CA TRP A 27 -13.16 -4.64 -1.03
C TRP A 27 -13.08 -6.10 -1.48
N SER A 28 -13.07 -6.30 -2.80
CA SER A 28 -12.93 -7.65 -3.35
C SER A 28 -11.54 -8.21 -3.09
N HIS A 29 -11.47 -9.52 -2.86
CA HIS A 29 -10.21 -10.25 -2.74
C HIS A 29 -9.25 -9.95 -3.91
N SER A 30 -9.77 -9.91 -5.14
CA SER A 30 -8.97 -9.63 -6.33
C SER A 30 -8.34 -8.24 -6.29
N TYR A 31 -9.04 -7.23 -5.75
CA TYR A 31 -8.49 -5.89 -5.64
C TYR A 31 -7.39 -5.82 -4.57
N VAL A 32 -7.66 -6.35 -3.36
CA VAL A 32 -6.70 -6.34 -2.25
C VAL A 32 -5.44 -7.12 -2.60
N SER A 33 -5.60 -8.33 -3.14
CA SER A 33 -4.49 -9.15 -3.63
C SER A 33 -3.74 -8.46 -4.77
N GLY A 34 -4.47 -7.83 -5.70
CA GLY A 34 -3.88 -7.08 -6.80
C GLY A 34 -3.03 -5.90 -6.34
N VAL A 35 -3.48 -5.12 -5.36
CA VAL A 35 -2.70 -4.04 -4.76
C VAL A 35 -1.45 -4.59 -4.09
N ARG A 36 -1.55 -5.66 -3.30
CA ARG A 36 -0.41 -6.27 -2.59
C ARG A 36 0.64 -6.83 -3.53
N CYS A 37 0.22 -7.37 -4.67
CA CYS A 37 1.11 -7.91 -5.71
C CYS A 37 1.60 -6.85 -6.72
N GLY A 38 1.08 -5.62 -6.65
CA GLY A 38 1.43 -4.55 -7.59
C GLY A 38 0.76 -4.66 -8.96
N SER A 39 -0.28 -5.48 -9.11
CA SER A 39 -1.06 -5.62 -10.34
C SER A 39 -2.32 -4.74 -10.38
N SER A 40 -2.69 -4.10 -9.26
CA SER A 40 -3.77 -3.12 -9.18
C SER A 40 -3.27 -1.81 -8.57
N ASP A 41 -3.77 -0.70 -9.11
CA ASP A 41 -3.41 0.63 -8.65
C ASP A 41 -4.19 0.99 -7.36
N PRO A 42 -3.49 1.26 -6.24
CA PRO A 42 -4.13 1.72 -5.00
C PRO A 42 -4.50 3.20 -5.01
N MET A 43 -3.99 4.01 -5.96
CA MET A 43 -4.17 5.47 -5.97
C MET A 43 -5.61 5.94 -5.83
N PRO A 44 -6.62 5.35 -6.51
CA PRO A 44 -8.01 5.78 -6.39
C PRO A 44 -8.59 5.65 -4.97
N ARG A 45 -7.95 4.83 -4.11
CA ARG A 45 -8.37 4.55 -2.74
C ARG A 45 -7.26 4.79 -1.71
N LEU A 46 -6.30 5.66 -2.04
CA LEU A 46 -5.08 5.83 -1.25
C LEU A 46 -5.38 6.30 0.18
N ARG A 47 -6.41 7.13 0.35
CA ARG A 47 -6.85 7.60 1.67
C ARG A 47 -7.43 6.45 2.49
N GLU A 48 -8.34 5.67 1.91
CA GLU A 48 -8.92 4.53 2.60
C GLU A 48 -7.86 3.47 2.95
N TRP A 49 -6.84 3.30 2.10
CA TRP A 49 -5.68 2.46 2.44
C TRP A 49 -4.92 2.98 3.65
N ALA A 50 -4.64 4.28 3.71
CA ALA A 50 -3.97 4.88 4.87
C ALA A 50 -4.78 4.70 6.16
N ASP A 51 -6.09 4.93 6.09
CA ASP A 51 -7.02 4.76 7.20
C ASP A 51 -7.06 3.29 7.68
N THR A 52 -7.15 2.33 6.75
CA THR A 52 -7.14 0.89 7.05
C THR A 52 -5.81 0.44 7.67
N LEU A 53 -4.70 1.01 7.23
CA LEU A 53 -3.37 0.74 7.77
C LEU A 53 -3.10 1.46 9.09
N GLY A 54 -4.03 2.30 9.57
CA GLY A 54 -3.86 3.07 10.81
C GLY A 54 -2.75 4.13 10.74
N VAL A 55 -2.39 4.61 9.54
CA VAL A 55 -1.31 5.58 9.34
C VAL A 55 -1.82 6.86 8.66
N PRO A 56 -1.21 8.02 8.92
CA PRO A 56 -1.48 9.22 8.13
C PRO A 56 -1.15 8.99 6.64
N ILE A 57 -1.94 9.57 5.74
CA ILE A 57 -1.71 9.45 4.29
C ILE A 57 -0.32 9.96 3.88
N GLU A 58 0.19 10.97 4.58
CA GLU A 58 1.54 11.52 4.38
C GLU A 58 2.63 10.49 4.71
N ALA A 59 2.42 9.65 5.73
CA ALA A 59 3.35 8.58 6.09
C ALA A 59 3.36 7.49 5.02
N LEU A 60 2.19 7.13 4.48
CA LEU A 60 2.09 6.19 3.35
C LEU A 60 2.79 6.74 2.10
N ILE A 61 2.60 8.03 1.79
CA ILE A 61 3.28 8.70 0.67
C ILE A 61 4.80 8.73 0.88
N ALA A 62 5.26 9.06 2.08
CA ALA A 62 6.69 9.06 2.42
C ALA A 62 7.29 7.67 2.23
N ARG A 63 6.61 6.62 2.73
CA ARG A 63 7.03 5.24 2.56
C ARG A 63 7.07 4.81 1.09
N ALA A 64 6.10 5.22 0.29
CA ALA A 64 6.08 4.93 -1.14
C ALA A 64 7.23 5.63 -1.90
N LYS A 65 7.69 6.80 -1.45
CA LYS A 65 8.86 7.51 -2.00
C LYS A 65 10.17 6.79 -1.69
N GLU A 66 10.32 6.16 -0.53
CA GLU A 66 11.52 5.39 -0.18
C GLU A 66 11.77 4.23 -1.14
N TYR A 67 10.70 3.70 -1.73
CA TYR A 67 10.77 2.63 -2.71
C TYR A 67 10.87 3.10 -4.14
N GLU A 68 10.81 4.40 -4.41
CA GLU A 68 11.15 4.89 -5.74
C GLU A 68 12.61 4.54 -6.03
N PRO A 69 12.93 4.08 -7.25
CA PRO A 69 14.32 4.01 -7.66
C PRO A 69 14.92 5.41 -7.48
N LYS A 70 15.96 5.51 -6.64
CA LYS A 70 16.77 6.71 -6.57
C LYS A 70 17.39 6.88 -7.95
N ASN A 71 16.79 7.72 -8.79
CA ASN A 71 17.43 8.20 -10.00
C ASN A 71 18.65 9.01 -9.53
N GLY A 72 19.78 8.33 -9.41
CA GLY A 72 20.97 8.84 -8.72
C GLY A 72 21.89 7.76 -8.16
N ALA A 73 22.05 6.62 -8.84
CA ALA A 73 23.36 5.99 -8.94
C ALA A 73 23.90 6.40 -10.32
N ALA A 74 24.66 7.48 -10.32
CA ALA A 74 25.40 7.98 -11.46
C ALA A 74 26.66 7.14 -11.69
N ALA A 75 27.15 7.24 -12.94
CA ALA A 75 28.47 6.90 -13.47
C ALA A 75 28.73 5.43 -13.84
#